data_AF-A0A7V9BRR7-F1
#
_entry.id   AF-A0A7V9BRR7-F1
#
_cell.length_a   1.000
_cell.length_b   1.000
_cell.length_c   1.000
_cell.angle_alpha   90.00
_cell.angle_beta   90.00
_cell.angle_gamma   90.00
#
_symmetry.space_group_name_H-M   'P 1'
#
loop_
_entity.id
_entity.type
_entity.pdbx_description
1 polymer ?
#
loop_
_entity_poly.entity_id
_entity_poly.type
_entity_poly.pdbx_seq_one_letter_code
_entity_poly.pdbx_strand_id
1 'polypeptide(L)'
;MRCARFILIMVSMAVLVSPATAAMRPPKSASGPLRLVPRGDAPLSVAGLHDYYGTLELAAASDGLVVSDRLGLEAYLLGLNEVPFDWPPEALRAQAIAARTYALWTLGREPAGAAATYGFDICASVDCQVFTGADVARIAEGDRWIEAVRATSGQVVLHKGEPILARYHSTSGGRTLDNADAFAGEAGYPYLKSVASTTEQGSPLYRWRVTFSLRDLEEILRAAGWQTQGRLKEVHTVPGGDDFVDPKVVLHSGRARIVRRAQELREVVGRLAPAMFPLRYPSLAATSSGRLPETLPSNRLSIRTMNDTVVVDGRGWGHGVGMSQWGAHGMATAGATAEGILTHYYTGTRVATRGGEGAIEVGVLTGSSSVRVRGAFDIVDAADEVVVGHALGTWKFSPEESGSIAINPPRGLQLPLSVQVVDAPKRVRSGSRAAITISLSRPARVLAFSLGRSGPAEVVRNAGTGRIGWRAPEDPGRYVVAIEARAGPVGSKRDAVTILVVGGSQVEAPFIPPEDAGRSGLLIALLAIALAALGARAFAGTMKR
;
A
#
# COMPACT_ATOMS: atom_id res chain seq x y z
N MET A 1 -52.50 5.99 -17.79
CA MET A 1 -51.19 6.26 -18.43
C MET A 1 -50.40 7.23 -17.55
N ARG A 2 -49.29 6.81 -16.93
CA ARG A 2 -48.43 7.73 -16.15
C ARG A 2 -47.63 8.59 -17.14
N CYS A 3 -47.99 9.87 -17.29
CA CYS A 3 -47.21 10.82 -18.09
C CYS A 3 -45.76 10.87 -17.59
N ALA A 4 -44.80 10.44 -18.41
CA ALA A 4 -43.38 10.59 -18.11
C ALA A 4 -43.07 12.08 -17.97
N ARG A 5 -42.68 12.52 -16.76
CA ARG A 5 -42.25 13.90 -16.50
C ARG A 5 -40.81 14.08 -17.00
N PHE A 6 -40.62 15.00 -17.94
CA PHE A 6 -39.32 15.42 -18.45
C PHE A 6 -38.95 16.77 -17.83
N ILE A 7 -37.67 16.90 -17.49
CA ILE A 7 -37.10 18.13 -16.95
C ILE A 7 -36.19 18.73 -18.01
N LEU A 8 -36.39 20.01 -18.32
CA LEU A 8 -35.46 20.77 -19.15
C LEU A 8 -34.27 21.16 -18.26
N ILE A 9 -33.06 20.79 -18.66
CA ILE A 9 -31.84 21.16 -17.95
C ILE A 9 -31.17 22.30 -18.71
N MET A 10 -31.06 23.44 -18.06
CA MET A 10 -30.12 24.51 -18.42
C MET A 10 -29.10 24.56 -17.29
N VAL A 11 -27.82 24.36 -17.63
CA VAL A 11 -26.74 24.36 -16.65
C VAL A 11 -26.19 25.78 -16.56
N SER A 12 -26.37 26.44 -15.44
CA SER A 12 -25.82 27.78 -15.18
C SER A 12 -24.92 27.70 -13.95
N MET A 13 -23.61 27.82 -14.16
CA MET A 13 -22.63 27.64 -13.10
C MET A 13 -22.47 28.89 -12.24
N ALA A 14 -22.79 28.77 -10.96
CA ALA A 14 -22.11 29.50 -9.90
C ALA A 14 -21.17 28.51 -9.21
N VAL A 15 -19.87 28.64 -9.41
CA VAL A 15 -18.88 27.79 -8.73
C VAL A 15 -18.49 28.48 -7.43
N LEU A 16 -18.88 27.90 -6.31
CA LEU A 16 -18.16 28.14 -5.07
C LEU A 16 -16.86 27.36 -5.16
N VAL A 17 -15.86 28.00 -5.76
CA VAL A 17 -14.47 27.61 -5.60
C VAL A 17 -14.03 28.24 -4.29
N SER A 18 -13.52 27.46 -3.33
CA SER A 18 -12.71 28.07 -2.27
C SER A 18 -11.64 28.94 -2.94
N PRO A 19 -11.39 30.17 -2.46
CA PRO A 19 -10.63 31.19 -3.18
C PRO A 19 -9.35 30.56 -3.68
N ALA A 20 -9.31 30.36 -4.99
CA ALA A 20 -8.17 29.77 -5.63
C ALA A 20 -7.16 30.90 -5.67
N THR A 21 -6.15 30.77 -4.81
CA THR A 21 -4.90 31.52 -4.86
C THR A 21 -4.51 31.76 -6.32
N ALA A 22 -4.01 32.98 -6.57
CA ALA A 22 -3.45 33.41 -7.84
C ALA A 22 -2.60 32.30 -8.47
N ALA A 23 -2.44 32.31 -9.81
CA ALA A 23 -1.59 31.36 -10.52
C ALA A 23 -0.28 31.13 -9.75
N MET A 24 -0.18 29.98 -9.09
CA MET A 24 0.92 29.70 -8.18
C MET A 24 2.09 29.29 -9.07
N ARG A 25 3.20 30.03 -8.98
CA ARG A 25 4.46 29.67 -9.62
C ARG A 25 5.34 29.04 -8.54
N PRO A 26 5.22 27.72 -8.29
CA PRO A 26 6.10 27.05 -7.35
C PRO A 26 7.55 27.16 -7.84
N PRO A 27 8.54 27.09 -6.93
CA PRO A 27 9.94 26.96 -7.33
C PRO A 27 10.11 25.68 -8.17
N LYS A 28 11.07 25.70 -9.10
CA LYS A 28 11.35 24.53 -9.96
C LYS A 28 11.98 23.39 -9.17
N SER A 29 12.76 23.72 -8.15
CA SER A 29 13.42 22.78 -7.26
C SER A 29 13.66 23.41 -5.89
N ALA A 30 13.95 22.58 -4.90
CA ALA A 30 14.36 22.99 -3.56
C ALA A 30 15.58 22.19 -3.11
N SER A 31 16.49 22.84 -2.39
CA SER A 31 17.66 22.20 -1.80
C SER A 31 17.30 21.49 -0.50
N GLY A 32 17.85 20.29 -0.28
CA GLY A 32 17.59 19.50 0.91
C GLY A 32 16.23 18.78 0.86
N PRO A 33 15.83 18.14 1.98
CA PRO A 33 14.58 17.40 2.05
C PRO A 33 13.35 18.30 1.91
N LEU A 34 12.27 17.73 1.36
CA LEU A 34 10.96 18.35 1.27
C LEU A 34 9.96 17.57 2.12
N ARG A 35 9.13 18.27 2.88
CA ARG A 35 8.02 17.68 3.64
C ARG A 35 6.69 18.03 2.98
N LEU A 36 5.87 17.01 2.74
CA LEU A 36 4.50 17.15 2.26
C LEU A 36 3.57 16.98 3.46
N VAL A 37 3.10 18.10 4.00
CA VAL A 37 2.27 18.14 5.21
C VAL A 37 0.80 18.03 4.79
N PRO A 38 0.09 16.93 5.13
CA PRO A 38 -1.31 16.75 4.74
C PRO A 38 -2.21 17.87 5.25
N ARG A 39 -3.22 18.24 4.46
CA ARG A 39 -4.26 19.19 4.86
C ARG A 39 -5.57 18.50 5.19
N GLY A 40 -5.91 18.50 6.48
CA GLY A 40 -7.08 17.83 7.03
C GLY A 40 -6.86 16.33 7.18
N ASP A 41 -7.95 15.57 7.30
CA ASP A 41 -7.87 14.14 7.67
C ASP A 41 -7.73 13.19 6.47
N ALA A 42 -7.55 13.71 5.25
CA ALA A 42 -7.41 12.90 4.06
C ALA A 42 -5.94 12.46 3.89
N PRO A 43 -5.67 11.17 3.62
CA PRO A 43 -4.31 10.70 3.43
C PRO A 43 -3.72 11.16 2.09
N LEU A 44 -2.40 11.14 1.99
CA LEU A 44 -1.64 11.37 0.77
C LEU A 44 -1.40 10.03 0.05
N SER A 45 -1.79 9.95 -1.22
CA SER A 45 -1.55 8.76 -2.04
C SER A 45 -0.19 8.83 -2.71
N VAL A 46 0.67 7.82 -2.50
CA VAL A 46 1.93 7.68 -3.24
C VAL A 46 1.73 6.68 -4.38
N ALA A 47 1.92 7.13 -5.62
CA ALA A 47 1.59 6.32 -6.79
C ALA A 47 2.42 5.02 -6.86
N GLY A 48 1.72 3.88 -6.96
CA GLY A 48 2.33 2.55 -7.00
C GLY A 48 2.61 1.95 -5.63
N LEU A 49 2.28 2.67 -4.54
CA LEU A 49 2.41 2.23 -3.16
C LEU A 49 1.05 2.33 -2.45
N HIS A 50 0.99 2.99 -1.30
CA HIS A 50 -0.17 3.10 -0.42
C HIS A 50 -0.57 4.56 -0.16
N ASP A 51 -1.67 4.71 0.59
CA ASP A 51 -2.09 5.99 1.16
C ASP A 51 -1.48 6.19 2.57
N TYR A 52 -1.06 7.40 2.90
CA TYR A 52 -0.37 7.71 4.17
C TYR A 52 -0.99 8.91 4.90
N TYR A 53 -1.16 8.80 6.21
CA TYR A 53 -1.75 9.85 7.05
C TYR A 53 -0.70 10.83 7.62
N GLY A 54 0.57 10.45 7.65
CA GLY A 54 1.63 11.28 8.20
C GLY A 54 2.15 12.33 7.22
N THR A 55 3.16 13.06 7.68
CA THR A 55 3.93 13.96 6.84
C THR A 55 4.89 13.14 6.00
N LEU A 56 4.76 13.20 4.68
CA LEU A 56 5.72 12.52 3.80
C LEU A 56 6.98 13.37 3.68
N GLU A 57 8.13 12.82 4.01
CA GLU A 57 9.42 13.44 3.75
C GLU A 57 10.06 12.84 2.49
N LEU A 58 10.63 13.71 1.67
CA LEU A 58 11.29 13.40 0.41
C LEU A 58 12.73 13.84 0.53
N ALA A 59 13.68 12.92 0.40
CA ALA A 59 15.11 13.21 0.47
C ALA A 59 15.83 12.66 -0.75
N ALA A 60 16.84 13.38 -1.25
CA ALA A 60 17.74 12.88 -2.28
C ALA A 60 18.82 12.00 -1.63
N ALA A 61 19.04 10.81 -2.20
CA ALA A 61 20.10 9.87 -1.86
C ALA A 61 20.96 9.57 -3.10
N SER A 62 22.07 8.85 -2.91
CA SER A 62 23.03 8.55 -3.98
C SER A 62 22.46 7.67 -5.11
N ASP A 63 21.42 6.89 -4.83
CA ASP A 63 20.77 5.96 -5.75
C ASP A 63 19.36 6.40 -6.17
N GLY A 64 18.90 7.59 -5.74
CA GLY A 64 17.60 8.14 -6.13
C GLY A 64 16.92 8.89 -4.99
N LEU A 65 15.60 8.93 -5.03
CA LEU A 65 14.76 9.57 -4.03
C LEU A 65 14.37 8.56 -2.95
N VAL A 66 14.41 9.00 -1.70
CA VAL A 66 13.84 8.35 -0.54
C VAL A 66 12.54 9.03 -0.19
N VAL A 67 11.53 8.24 0.16
CA VAL A 67 10.26 8.72 0.71
C VAL A 67 10.04 8.05 2.05
N SER A 68 9.78 8.83 3.08
CA SER A 68 9.41 8.37 4.41
C SER A 68 8.07 8.96 4.85
N ASP A 69 7.33 8.22 5.68
CA ASP A 69 6.08 8.67 6.32
C ASP A 69 6.34 8.92 7.80
N ARG A 70 6.22 10.18 8.23
CA ARG A 70 6.43 10.60 9.62
C ARG A 70 5.09 10.80 10.33
N LEU A 71 4.84 9.97 11.35
CA LEU A 71 3.57 9.94 12.09
C LEU A 71 3.77 9.53 13.55
N GLY A 72 2.75 9.74 14.38
CA GLY A 72 2.77 9.28 15.77
C GLY A 72 2.77 7.74 15.84
N LEU A 73 3.43 7.17 16.85
CA LEU A 73 3.59 5.72 17.00
C LEU A 73 2.27 4.93 16.96
N GLU A 74 1.20 5.42 17.59
CA GLU A 74 -0.10 4.75 17.52
C GLU A 74 -0.72 4.82 16.12
N ALA A 75 -0.54 5.93 15.40
CA ALA A 75 -0.98 6.05 14.01
C ALA A 75 -0.19 5.12 13.07
N TYR A 76 1.11 4.92 13.35
CA TYR A 76 1.93 3.92 12.67
C TYR A 76 1.38 2.51 12.86
N LEU A 77 1.03 2.12 14.09
CA LEU A 77 0.48 0.79 14.36
C LEU A 77 -0.86 0.55 13.65
N LEU A 78 -1.70 1.58 13.52
CA LEU A 78 -2.94 1.49 12.75
C LEU A 78 -2.70 1.14 11.28
N GLY A 79 -1.53 1.48 10.72
CA GLY A 79 -1.17 1.21 9.34
C GLY A 79 -0.42 -0.10 9.10
N LEU A 80 -0.21 -0.94 10.13
CA LEU A 80 0.42 -2.24 9.97
C LEU A 80 -0.53 -3.29 9.39
N ASN A 81 0.02 -4.17 8.55
CA ASN A 81 -0.71 -5.26 7.90
C ASN A 81 0.10 -6.57 7.97
N GLU A 82 0.40 -6.99 9.20
CA GLU A 82 1.29 -8.13 9.50
C GLU A 82 0.58 -9.49 9.53
N VAL A 83 -0.68 -9.50 9.97
CA VAL A 83 -1.49 -10.72 10.17
C VAL A 83 -2.89 -10.50 9.60
N PRO A 84 -3.59 -11.56 9.14
CA PRO A 84 -4.97 -11.44 8.70
C PRO A 84 -5.88 -10.86 9.78
N PHE A 85 -6.70 -9.88 9.43
CA PHE A 85 -7.53 -9.15 10.39
C PHE A 85 -8.76 -9.93 10.88
N ASP A 86 -9.07 -11.07 10.27
CA ASP A 86 -10.13 -11.98 10.71
C ASP A 86 -9.68 -12.92 11.85
N TRP A 87 -8.39 -12.93 12.19
CA TRP A 87 -7.81 -13.74 13.26
C TRP A 87 -8.38 -13.43 14.66
N PRO A 88 -8.28 -14.37 15.62
CA PRO A 88 -8.80 -14.19 16.96
C PRO A 88 -8.34 -12.86 17.61
N PRO A 89 -9.20 -12.15 18.35
CA PRO A 89 -8.88 -10.84 18.92
C PRO A 89 -7.60 -10.82 19.77
N GLU A 90 -7.36 -11.85 20.58
CA GLU A 90 -6.15 -11.94 21.42
C GLU A 90 -4.86 -12.11 20.60
N ALA A 91 -4.93 -12.71 19.42
CA ALA A 91 -3.79 -12.79 18.50
C ALA A 91 -3.49 -11.43 17.86
N LEU A 92 -4.53 -10.68 17.46
CA LEU A 92 -4.38 -9.31 16.95
C LEU A 92 -3.79 -8.38 18.03
N ARG A 93 -4.27 -8.50 19.28
CA ARG A 93 -3.75 -7.76 20.43
C ARG A 93 -2.29 -8.10 20.72
N ALA A 94 -1.93 -9.39 20.72
CA ALA A 94 -0.54 -9.82 20.89
C ALA A 94 0.36 -9.24 19.79
N GLN A 95 -0.08 -9.28 18.52
CA GLN A 95 0.66 -8.70 17.40
C GLN A 95 0.83 -7.18 17.56
N ALA A 96 -0.21 -6.44 17.94
CA ALA A 96 -0.14 -5.00 18.16
C ALA A 96 0.86 -4.63 19.28
N ILE A 97 0.83 -5.35 20.40
CA ILE A 97 1.77 -5.13 21.52
C ILE A 97 3.21 -5.46 21.10
N ALA A 98 3.43 -6.60 20.44
CA ALA A 98 4.76 -6.99 19.95
C ALA A 98 5.29 -5.96 18.94
N ALA A 99 4.46 -5.51 17.99
CA ALA A 99 4.82 -4.51 17.00
C ALA A 99 5.17 -3.16 17.63
N ARG A 100 4.38 -2.67 18.60
CA ARG A 100 4.69 -1.44 19.37
C ARG A 100 6.01 -1.55 20.10
N THR A 101 6.25 -2.70 20.71
CA THR A 101 7.47 -2.97 21.46
C THR A 101 8.69 -2.98 20.54
N TYR A 102 8.58 -3.61 19.37
CA TYR A 102 9.64 -3.63 18.37
C TYR A 102 9.97 -2.22 17.86
N ALA A 103 8.95 -1.43 17.51
CA ALA A 103 9.13 -0.05 17.07
C ALA A 103 9.84 0.82 18.14
N LEU A 104 9.43 0.72 19.40
CA LEU A 104 10.09 1.44 20.51
C LEU A 104 11.51 0.98 20.76
N TRP A 105 11.77 -0.32 20.64
CA TRP A 105 13.13 -0.86 20.75
C TRP A 105 14.03 -0.36 19.62
N THR A 106 13.50 -0.25 18.40
CA THR A 106 14.20 0.30 17.22
C THR A 106 14.53 1.77 17.42
N LEU A 107 13.57 2.59 17.86
CA LEU A 107 13.77 4.02 18.15
C LEU A 107 14.78 4.29 19.28
N GLY A 108 15.00 3.31 20.17
CA GLY A 108 15.96 3.42 21.27
C GLY A 108 17.40 3.07 20.89
N ARG A 109 17.72 2.90 19.60
CA ARG A 109 19.02 2.42 19.11
C ARG A 109 19.49 3.19 17.89
N GLU A 110 20.79 3.07 17.64
CA GLU A 110 21.38 3.56 16.39
C GLU A 110 20.73 2.86 15.19
N PRO A 111 20.36 3.61 14.13
CA PRO A 111 19.85 3.04 12.90
C PRO A 111 20.80 1.99 12.32
N ALA A 112 20.25 0.99 11.62
CA ALA A 112 21.01 -0.05 10.94
C ALA A 112 20.46 -0.33 9.54
N GLY A 113 21.27 -0.95 8.68
CA GLY A 113 20.84 -1.35 7.33
C GLY A 113 20.31 -0.17 6.50
N ALA A 114 19.12 -0.33 5.92
CA ALA A 114 18.49 0.70 5.10
C ALA A 114 18.19 1.98 5.90
N ALA A 115 17.78 1.86 7.17
CA ALA A 115 17.53 3.01 8.05
C ALA A 115 18.79 3.87 8.22
N ALA A 116 19.94 3.25 8.50
CA ALA A 116 21.23 3.96 8.56
C ALA A 116 21.66 4.57 7.22
N THR A 117 21.31 3.93 6.11
CA THR A 117 21.71 4.35 4.76
C THR A 117 20.89 5.55 4.30
N TYR A 118 19.59 5.58 4.60
CA TYR A 118 18.64 6.52 4.02
C TYR A 118 18.05 7.52 5.02
N GLY A 119 18.33 7.38 6.33
CA GLY A 119 18.01 8.40 7.33
C GLY A 119 16.59 8.35 7.93
N PHE A 120 15.89 7.22 7.80
CA PHE A 120 14.60 6.97 8.48
C PHE A 120 14.77 6.04 9.69
N ASP A 121 13.73 5.87 10.52
CA ASP A 121 13.80 5.03 11.73
C ASP A 121 13.58 3.53 11.43
N ILE A 122 12.59 3.23 10.60
CA ILE A 122 12.16 1.85 10.32
C ILE A 122 11.71 1.70 8.86
N CYS A 123 11.90 0.54 8.25
CA CYS A 123 11.42 0.26 6.89
C CYS A 123 9.98 -0.29 6.87
N ALA A 124 9.26 -0.11 5.76
CA ALA A 124 7.89 -0.63 5.57
C ALA A 124 7.81 -2.06 5.01
N SER A 125 8.94 -2.78 4.95
CA SER A 125 9.03 -4.14 4.36
C SER A 125 9.03 -5.25 5.40
N VAL A 126 9.03 -6.49 4.93
CA VAL A 126 9.20 -7.71 5.74
C VAL A 126 10.56 -7.78 6.48
N ASP A 127 11.52 -6.93 6.12
CA ASP A 127 12.80 -6.82 6.85
C ASP A 127 12.61 -6.10 8.20
N CYS A 128 11.55 -5.29 8.31
CA CYS A 128 11.16 -4.59 9.52
C CYS A 128 9.73 -4.98 9.89
N GLN A 129 8.74 -4.16 9.50
CA GLN A 129 7.33 -4.43 9.71
C GLN A 129 6.52 -4.01 8.49
N VAL A 130 5.55 -4.82 8.09
CA VAL A 130 4.72 -4.56 6.91
C VAL A 130 3.78 -3.39 7.19
N PHE A 131 4.09 -2.23 6.62
CA PHE A 131 3.35 -0.99 6.80
C PHE A 131 2.68 -0.55 5.48
N THR A 132 1.35 -0.50 5.47
CA THR A 132 0.53 -0.10 4.32
C THR A 132 -0.27 1.18 4.59
N GLY A 133 0.03 1.89 5.69
CA GLY A 133 -0.58 3.17 6.02
C GLY A 133 -2.11 3.12 6.08
N ALA A 134 -2.75 4.11 5.47
CA ALA A 134 -4.20 4.31 5.48
C ALA A 134 -4.99 3.24 4.72
N ASP A 135 -4.33 2.38 3.94
CA ASP A 135 -5.01 1.30 3.21
C ASP A 135 -5.71 0.32 4.15
N VAL A 136 -5.21 0.15 5.38
CA VAL A 136 -5.75 -0.77 6.38
C VAL A 136 -7.25 -0.56 6.61
N ALA A 137 -7.71 0.70 6.67
CA ALA A 137 -9.12 1.03 6.87
C ALA A 137 -10.03 0.58 5.70
N ARG A 138 -9.45 0.23 4.55
CA ARG A 138 -10.17 -0.27 3.36
C ARG A 138 -10.06 -1.79 3.20
N ILE A 139 -9.22 -2.46 3.99
CA ILE A 139 -9.08 -3.92 3.96
C ILE A 139 -10.26 -4.54 4.70
N ALA A 140 -10.76 -5.67 4.19
CA ALA A 140 -11.82 -6.43 4.88
C ALA A 140 -11.38 -6.76 6.31
N GLU A 141 -12.29 -6.57 7.27
CA GLU A 141 -12.02 -6.74 8.71
C GLU A 141 -10.96 -5.77 9.30
N GLY A 142 -10.51 -4.74 8.56
CA GLY A 142 -9.52 -3.76 9.04
C GLY A 142 -9.93 -3.03 10.34
N ASP A 143 -11.22 -2.85 10.58
CA ASP A 143 -11.75 -2.26 11.82
C ASP A 143 -11.36 -3.09 13.06
N ARG A 144 -11.22 -4.43 12.94
CA ARG A 144 -10.79 -5.30 14.04
C ARG A 144 -9.33 -5.10 14.41
N TRP A 145 -8.48 -4.84 13.42
CA TRP A 145 -7.08 -4.44 13.69
C TRP A 145 -7.03 -3.09 14.39
N ILE A 146 -7.77 -2.11 13.88
CA ILE A 146 -7.88 -0.77 14.49
C ILE A 146 -8.35 -0.88 15.95
N GLU A 147 -9.34 -1.72 16.23
CA GLU A 147 -9.81 -2.00 17.59
C GLU A 147 -8.72 -2.64 18.46
N ALA A 148 -8.00 -3.65 17.95
CA ALA A 148 -6.92 -4.32 18.69
C ALA A 148 -5.77 -3.36 19.05
N VAL A 149 -5.37 -2.49 18.14
CA VAL A 149 -4.35 -1.45 18.39
C VAL A 149 -4.82 -0.49 19.47
N ARG A 150 -6.06 0.02 19.37
CA ARG A 150 -6.64 0.95 20.35
C ARG A 150 -6.82 0.31 21.72
N ALA A 151 -7.32 -0.92 21.78
CA ALA A 151 -7.53 -1.67 23.02
C ALA A 151 -6.22 -1.99 23.77
N THR A 152 -5.09 -1.98 23.06
CA THR A 152 -3.75 -2.23 23.61
C THR A 152 -2.88 -0.98 23.63
N SER A 153 -3.47 0.22 23.54
CA SER A 153 -2.73 1.47 23.48
C SER A 153 -1.73 1.59 24.63
N GLY A 154 -0.48 1.93 24.30
CA GLY A 154 0.62 2.03 25.26
C GLY A 154 1.10 0.71 25.88
N GLN A 155 0.49 -0.44 25.58
CA GLN A 155 0.97 -1.73 26.09
C GLN A 155 2.19 -2.22 25.31
N VAL A 156 3.23 -2.61 26.05
CA VAL A 156 4.52 -3.08 25.53
C VAL A 156 5.03 -4.28 26.34
N VAL A 157 5.92 -5.08 25.75
CA VAL A 157 6.62 -6.17 26.42
C VAL A 157 7.94 -5.65 26.99
N LEU A 158 8.15 -5.79 28.29
CA LEU A 158 9.32 -5.29 28.99
C LEU A 158 10.18 -6.42 29.56
N HIS A 159 11.49 -6.22 29.50
CA HIS A 159 12.47 -7.00 30.26
C HIS A 159 13.38 -6.04 31.03
N LYS A 160 13.45 -6.19 32.35
CA LYS A 160 14.17 -5.26 33.26
C LYS A 160 13.78 -3.78 33.07
N GLY A 161 12.51 -3.52 32.75
CA GLY A 161 11.95 -2.17 32.60
C GLY A 161 12.05 -1.58 31.19
N GLU A 162 12.83 -2.18 30.29
CA GLU A 162 13.01 -1.68 28.92
C GLU A 162 12.24 -2.51 27.88
N PRO A 163 11.79 -1.89 26.76
CA PRO A 163 11.17 -2.59 25.64
C PRO A 163 12.14 -3.63 25.10
N ILE A 164 11.61 -4.82 24.81
CA ILE A 164 12.41 -5.90 24.26
C ILE A 164 12.58 -5.78 22.74
N LEU A 165 13.58 -6.47 22.20
CA LEU A 165 13.59 -6.83 20.78
C LEU A 165 12.46 -7.83 20.51
N ALA A 166 11.25 -7.34 20.25
CA ALA A 166 10.05 -8.15 20.06
C ALA A 166 9.97 -8.74 18.64
N ARG A 167 10.94 -9.58 18.28
CA ARG A 167 10.95 -10.30 16.99
C ARG A 167 9.72 -11.21 16.87
N TYR A 168 9.17 -11.31 15.67
CA TYR A 168 8.07 -12.21 15.33
C TYR A 168 8.21 -12.70 13.90
N HIS A 169 7.61 -13.85 13.60
CA HIS A 169 7.66 -14.50 12.29
C HIS A 169 6.36 -15.27 12.04
N SER A 170 6.11 -15.69 10.80
CA SER A 170 4.83 -16.32 10.46
C SER A 170 4.60 -17.64 11.18
N THR A 171 5.49 -18.62 10.99
CA THR A 171 5.31 -19.99 11.50
C THR A 171 6.66 -20.60 11.87
N SER A 172 6.79 -21.19 13.05
CA SER A 172 8.09 -21.70 13.51
C SER A 172 8.42 -23.09 12.95
N GLY A 173 7.42 -23.92 12.67
CA GLY A 173 7.59 -25.32 12.27
C GLY A 173 7.76 -26.29 13.45
N GLY A 174 7.18 -25.97 14.60
CA GLY A 174 7.03 -26.76 15.82
C GLY A 174 7.69 -26.16 17.07
N ARG A 175 8.67 -25.27 16.87
CA ARG A 175 9.48 -24.67 17.93
C ARG A 175 10.23 -23.45 17.38
N THR A 176 10.34 -22.40 18.18
CA THR A 176 11.11 -21.19 17.85
C THR A 176 12.62 -21.43 17.99
N LEU A 177 13.43 -20.46 17.60
CA LEU A 177 14.89 -20.49 17.69
C LEU A 177 15.40 -19.54 18.77
N ASP A 178 16.56 -19.87 19.33
CA ASP A 178 17.35 -18.90 20.07
C ASP A 178 17.81 -17.80 19.10
N ASN A 179 17.91 -16.56 19.58
CA ASN A 179 18.29 -15.44 18.73
C ASN A 179 19.65 -15.62 18.02
N ALA A 180 20.63 -16.16 18.75
CA ALA A 180 21.98 -16.38 18.25
C ALA A 180 22.06 -17.43 17.13
N ASP A 181 21.09 -18.35 17.07
CA ASP A 181 21.04 -19.40 16.04
C ASP A 181 20.57 -18.84 14.69
N ALA A 182 19.69 -17.84 14.71
CA ALA A 182 19.19 -17.18 13.51
C ALA A 182 20.00 -15.93 13.12
N PHE A 183 20.50 -15.18 14.11
CA PHE A 183 21.22 -13.91 13.93
C PHE A 183 22.58 -13.98 14.61
N ALA A 184 23.59 -14.37 13.83
CA ALA A 184 24.96 -14.52 14.32
C ALA A 184 25.50 -13.19 14.87
N GLY A 185 26.10 -13.23 16.07
CA GLY A 185 26.61 -12.03 16.76
C GLY A 185 25.59 -11.34 17.67
N GLU A 186 24.34 -11.80 17.71
CA GLU A 186 23.27 -11.19 18.51
C GLU A 186 22.83 -12.04 19.72
N ALA A 187 23.76 -12.58 20.51
CA ALA A 187 23.41 -13.47 21.64
C ALA A 187 22.81 -12.75 22.87
N GLY A 188 22.78 -11.42 22.89
CA GLY A 188 22.50 -10.57 24.06
C GLY A 188 21.04 -10.45 24.52
N TYR A 189 20.14 -11.34 24.09
CA TYR A 189 18.70 -11.22 24.35
C TYR A 189 18.15 -12.44 25.13
N PRO A 190 18.18 -12.42 26.48
CA PRO A 190 17.82 -13.57 27.31
C PRO A 190 16.34 -13.97 27.20
N TYR A 191 15.49 -13.08 26.69
CA TYR A 191 14.06 -13.31 26.44
C TYR A 191 13.76 -13.91 25.06
N LEU A 192 14.73 -13.96 24.14
CA LEU A 192 14.59 -14.59 22.82
C LEU A 192 15.17 -16.00 22.84
N LYS A 193 14.43 -16.89 23.49
CA LYS A 193 14.76 -18.31 23.64
C LYS A 193 13.85 -19.19 22.82
N SER A 194 14.40 -20.34 22.46
CA SER A 194 13.64 -21.40 21.83
C SER A 194 12.58 -21.94 22.79
N VAL A 195 11.33 -21.86 22.35
CA VAL A 195 10.15 -22.38 23.05
C VAL A 195 9.31 -23.22 22.09
N ALA A 196 8.58 -24.19 22.62
CA ALA A 196 7.67 -25.00 21.82
C ALA A 196 6.53 -24.14 21.24
N SER A 197 6.16 -24.38 19.98
CA SER A 197 5.00 -23.76 19.32
C SER A 197 4.10 -24.87 18.80
N THR A 198 3.23 -25.37 19.68
CA THR A 198 2.46 -26.60 19.45
C THR A 198 1.04 -26.36 18.93
N THR A 199 0.70 -25.12 18.61
CA THR A 199 -0.65 -24.69 18.18
C THR A 199 -0.66 -24.12 16.76
N GLU A 200 0.46 -24.17 16.04
CA GLU A 200 0.63 -23.57 14.70
C GLU A 200 0.45 -24.56 13.55
N GLN A 201 -0.03 -25.79 13.79
CA GLN A 201 -0.22 -26.83 12.76
C GLN A 201 -1.34 -26.47 11.78
N GLY A 202 -2.23 -25.56 12.16
CA GLY A 202 -3.19 -24.94 11.24
C GLY A 202 -2.53 -24.02 10.22
N SER A 203 -1.25 -23.64 10.42
CA SER A 203 -0.50 -22.86 9.44
C SER A 203 -0.35 -23.66 8.16
N PRO A 204 -0.75 -23.08 7.02
CA PRO A 204 -0.53 -23.72 5.75
C PRO A 204 0.96 -23.91 5.39
N LEU A 205 1.85 -23.11 6.01
CA LEU A 205 3.31 -23.17 5.83
C LEU A 205 4.01 -23.93 6.98
N TYR A 206 3.26 -24.64 7.81
CA TYR A 206 3.82 -25.52 8.85
C TYR A 206 4.80 -26.54 8.25
N ARG A 207 4.46 -27.08 7.08
CA ARG A 207 5.30 -27.96 6.25
C ARG A 207 5.18 -27.54 4.80
N TRP A 208 6.28 -27.58 4.06
CA TRP A 208 6.31 -27.23 2.64
C TRP A 208 7.33 -28.08 1.89
N ARG A 209 7.18 -28.14 0.56
CA ARG A 209 8.10 -28.81 -0.35
C ARG A 209 8.34 -27.97 -1.60
N VAL A 210 9.59 -27.91 -2.04
CA VAL A 210 9.97 -27.40 -3.35
C VAL A 210 10.88 -28.41 -4.06
N THR A 211 10.85 -28.41 -5.38
CA THR A 211 11.70 -29.27 -6.22
C THR A 211 12.45 -28.42 -7.23
N PHE A 212 13.74 -28.69 -7.40
CA PHE A 212 14.55 -28.12 -8.48
C PHE A 212 14.98 -29.23 -9.43
N SER A 213 15.12 -28.92 -10.72
CA SER A 213 15.98 -29.75 -11.58
C SER A 213 17.44 -29.49 -11.17
N LEU A 214 18.32 -30.50 -11.26
CA LEU A 214 19.75 -30.29 -11.01
C LEU A 214 20.33 -29.16 -11.88
N ARG A 215 19.82 -29.02 -13.10
CA ARG A 215 20.23 -27.98 -14.04
C ARG A 215 19.81 -26.59 -13.58
N ASP A 216 18.55 -26.40 -13.19
CA ASP A 216 18.03 -25.10 -12.73
C ASP A 216 18.84 -24.64 -11.51
N LEU A 217 19.06 -25.54 -10.55
CA LEU A 217 19.85 -25.24 -9.36
C LEU A 217 21.30 -24.92 -9.72
N GLU A 218 21.92 -25.67 -10.63
CA GLU A 218 23.27 -25.36 -11.12
C GLU A 218 23.37 -23.96 -11.73
N GLU A 219 22.42 -23.57 -12.59
CA GLU A 219 22.39 -22.24 -13.23
C GLU A 219 22.24 -21.13 -12.19
N ILE A 220 21.38 -21.30 -11.18
CA ILE A 220 21.21 -20.36 -10.06
C ILE A 220 22.51 -20.20 -9.27
N LEU A 221 23.15 -21.32 -8.91
CA LEU A 221 24.36 -21.31 -8.10
C LEU A 221 25.55 -20.69 -8.86
N ARG A 222 25.68 -20.95 -10.16
CA ARG A 222 26.68 -20.29 -11.02
C ARG A 222 26.46 -18.79 -11.07
N ALA A 223 25.22 -18.33 -11.24
CA ALA A 223 24.88 -16.90 -11.23
C ALA A 223 25.16 -16.23 -9.87
N ALA A 224 25.13 -16.99 -8.76
CA ALA A 224 25.56 -16.53 -7.44
C ALA A 224 27.09 -16.57 -7.22
N GLY A 225 27.88 -16.99 -8.22
CA GLY A 225 29.32 -17.12 -8.11
C GLY A 225 29.81 -18.36 -7.34
N TRP A 226 28.92 -19.32 -7.03
CA TRP A 226 29.33 -20.58 -6.40
C TRP A 226 30.05 -21.44 -7.44
N GLN A 227 31.34 -21.70 -7.20
CA GLN A 227 32.24 -22.35 -8.17
C GLN A 227 31.93 -23.85 -8.35
N THR A 228 30.97 -24.16 -9.22
CA THR A 228 30.64 -25.54 -9.62
C THR A 228 31.59 -26.02 -10.74
N GLN A 229 32.44 -27.02 -10.47
CA GLN A 229 33.35 -27.61 -11.45
C GLN A 229 32.68 -28.75 -12.23
N GLY A 230 31.98 -28.40 -13.32
CA GLY A 230 31.18 -29.33 -14.12
C GLY A 230 29.74 -29.49 -13.61
N ARG A 231 29.00 -30.47 -14.14
CA ARG A 231 27.57 -30.66 -13.88
C ARG A 231 27.29 -30.96 -12.40
N LEU A 232 26.27 -30.34 -11.84
CA LEU A 232 25.75 -30.68 -10.51
C LEU A 232 25.12 -32.08 -10.55
N LYS A 233 25.59 -32.97 -9.66
CA LYS A 233 25.17 -34.38 -9.63
C LYS A 233 24.31 -34.71 -8.42
N GLU A 234 24.63 -34.11 -7.27
CA GLU A 234 23.97 -34.44 -6.02
C GLU A 234 23.97 -33.23 -5.08
N VAL A 235 22.88 -33.07 -4.35
CA VAL A 235 22.71 -32.11 -3.27
C VAL A 235 21.99 -32.82 -2.13
N HIS A 236 22.58 -32.79 -0.94
CA HIS A 236 21.94 -33.30 0.26
C HIS A 236 22.27 -32.44 1.48
N THR A 237 21.45 -32.54 2.52
CA THR A 237 21.73 -31.93 3.82
C THR A 237 22.43 -32.91 4.75
N VAL A 238 23.44 -32.43 5.47
CA VAL A 238 23.96 -33.07 6.67
C VAL A 238 23.33 -32.35 7.88
N PRO A 239 22.54 -33.04 8.71
CA PRO A 239 21.88 -32.41 9.86
C PRO A 239 22.91 -31.80 10.82
N GLY A 240 22.63 -30.60 11.33
CA GLY A 240 23.35 -30.00 12.46
C GLY A 240 22.78 -30.40 13.83
N GLY A 241 21.61 -31.06 13.84
CA GLY A 241 20.84 -31.50 15.01
C GLY A 241 19.49 -32.09 14.57
N ASP A 242 18.64 -32.47 15.52
CA ASP A 242 17.42 -33.27 15.26
C ASP A 242 16.34 -32.52 14.46
N ASP A 243 16.37 -31.19 14.47
CA ASP A 243 15.29 -30.36 13.93
C ASP A 243 15.62 -29.75 12.55
N PHE A 244 16.78 -30.08 11.96
CA PHE A 244 17.22 -29.57 10.65
C PHE A 244 17.15 -28.04 10.53
N VAL A 245 17.48 -27.33 11.61
CA VAL A 245 17.65 -25.87 11.58
C VAL A 245 19.02 -25.55 11.00
N ASP A 246 19.04 -24.76 9.94
CA ASP A 246 20.24 -24.32 9.22
C ASP A 246 21.30 -25.43 8.97
N PRO A 247 20.92 -26.60 8.42
CA PRO A 247 21.87 -27.69 8.22
C PRO A 247 22.93 -27.33 7.17
N LYS A 248 24.02 -28.10 7.18
CA LYS A 248 25.01 -28.01 6.10
C LYS A 248 24.42 -28.60 4.82
N VAL A 249 24.41 -27.82 3.75
CA VAL A 249 24.10 -28.26 2.40
C VAL A 249 25.39 -28.67 1.71
N VAL A 250 25.46 -29.93 1.29
CA VAL A 250 26.59 -30.50 0.56
C VAL A 250 26.20 -30.64 -0.90
N LEU A 251 27.01 -30.05 -1.78
CA LEU A 251 26.81 -30.07 -3.22
C LEU A 251 27.99 -30.78 -3.90
N HIS A 252 27.68 -31.76 -4.74
CA HIS A 252 28.65 -32.50 -5.55
C HIS A 252 28.53 -32.08 -7.01
N SER A 253 29.57 -31.44 -7.54
CA SER A 253 29.62 -30.91 -8.91
C SER A 253 30.92 -31.35 -9.57
N GLY A 254 30.83 -32.27 -10.53
CA GLY A 254 31.99 -32.93 -11.16
C GLY A 254 32.98 -33.50 -10.13
N ARG A 255 34.13 -32.83 -9.92
CA ARG A 255 35.14 -33.17 -8.91
C ARG A 255 35.08 -32.29 -7.65
N ALA A 256 34.33 -31.20 -7.68
CA ALA A 256 34.18 -30.28 -6.56
C ALA A 256 33.15 -30.77 -5.55
N ARG A 257 33.45 -30.53 -4.28
CA ARG A 257 32.54 -30.67 -3.15
C ARG A 257 32.41 -29.32 -2.45
N ILE A 258 31.23 -28.74 -2.48
CA ILE A 258 30.93 -27.44 -1.87
C ILE A 258 30.07 -27.69 -0.64
N VAL A 259 30.41 -27.04 0.47
CA VAL A 259 29.62 -27.07 1.69
C VAL A 259 29.22 -25.64 2.04
N ARG A 260 27.92 -25.43 2.24
CA ARG A 260 27.31 -24.14 2.60
C ARG A 260 26.25 -24.37 3.67
N ARG A 261 25.80 -23.31 4.33
CA ARG A 261 24.64 -23.37 5.21
C ARG A 261 23.34 -23.28 4.43
N ALA A 262 22.26 -23.81 4.98
CA ALA A 262 20.95 -23.73 4.35
C ALA A 262 20.46 -22.28 4.25
N GLN A 263 20.82 -21.41 5.19
CA GLN A 263 20.56 -19.97 5.14
C GLN A 263 21.22 -19.32 3.91
N GLU A 264 22.48 -19.65 3.61
CA GLU A 264 23.17 -19.12 2.42
C GLU A 264 22.48 -19.58 1.13
N LEU A 265 22.03 -20.83 1.08
CA LEU A 265 21.26 -21.34 -0.06
C LEU A 265 19.92 -20.60 -0.19
N ARG A 266 19.20 -20.39 0.93
CA ARG A 266 17.92 -19.67 0.98
C ARG A 266 18.04 -18.26 0.40
N GLU A 267 19.05 -17.50 0.81
CA GLU A 267 19.30 -16.15 0.29
C GLU A 267 19.57 -16.15 -1.22
N VAL A 268 20.39 -17.09 -1.69
CA VAL A 268 20.74 -17.22 -3.11
C VAL A 268 19.51 -17.58 -3.96
N VAL A 269 18.78 -18.63 -3.60
CA VAL A 269 17.63 -19.09 -4.39
C VAL A 269 16.41 -18.20 -4.23
N GLY A 270 16.25 -17.53 -3.08
CA GLY A 270 15.20 -16.54 -2.86
C GLY A 270 15.35 -15.36 -3.83
N ARG A 271 16.58 -14.88 -4.02
CA ARG A 271 16.87 -13.74 -4.92
C ARG A 271 16.89 -14.13 -6.39
N LEU A 272 17.59 -15.21 -6.75
CA LEU A 272 17.89 -15.52 -8.16
C LEU A 272 16.85 -16.41 -8.83
N ALA A 273 16.24 -17.36 -8.11
CA ALA A 273 15.36 -18.33 -8.74
C ALA A 273 14.11 -17.69 -9.37
N PRO A 274 13.40 -16.73 -8.72
CA PRO A 274 12.26 -16.06 -9.33
C PRO A 274 12.65 -15.17 -10.53
N ALA A 275 13.83 -14.55 -10.49
CA ALA A 275 14.31 -13.71 -11.58
C ALA A 275 14.71 -14.54 -12.82
N MET A 276 15.33 -15.69 -12.61
CA MET A 276 15.82 -16.56 -13.69
C MET A 276 14.72 -17.50 -14.23
N PHE A 277 13.82 -17.97 -13.36
CA PHE A 277 12.75 -18.91 -13.73
C PHE A 277 11.40 -18.51 -13.10
N PRO A 278 10.82 -17.37 -13.49
CA PRO A 278 9.60 -16.81 -12.88
C PRO A 278 8.36 -17.71 -13.02
N LEU A 279 8.37 -18.64 -13.99
CA LEU A 279 7.29 -19.61 -14.18
C LEU A 279 7.45 -20.89 -13.34
N ARG A 280 8.55 -21.02 -12.59
CA ARG A 280 8.87 -22.22 -11.79
C ARG A 280 9.07 -21.90 -10.31
N TYR A 281 9.67 -20.75 -9.99
CA TYR A 281 10.00 -20.35 -8.62
C TYR A 281 9.43 -18.95 -8.29
N PRO A 282 8.88 -18.73 -7.08
CA PRO A 282 8.52 -19.74 -6.08
C PRO A 282 7.59 -20.81 -6.67
N SER A 283 7.58 -22.01 -6.06
CA SER A 283 6.83 -23.14 -6.59
C SER A 283 5.38 -22.74 -6.86
N LEU A 284 4.95 -22.89 -8.12
CA LEU A 284 3.55 -22.70 -8.50
C LEU A 284 2.67 -23.88 -8.07
N ALA A 285 3.27 -25.03 -7.74
CA ALA A 285 2.55 -26.16 -7.21
C ALA A 285 1.92 -25.77 -5.88
N ALA A 286 0.60 -25.96 -5.78
CA ALA A 286 -0.11 -25.71 -4.55
C ALA A 286 0.40 -26.69 -3.47
N THR A 287 0.88 -26.13 -2.36
CA THR A 287 0.88 -26.88 -1.10
C THR A 287 -0.54 -26.88 -0.54
N SER A 288 -0.77 -27.45 0.65
CA SER A 288 -2.01 -27.20 1.41
C SER A 288 -2.29 -25.71 1.64
N SER A 289 -1.28 -24.84 1.48
CA SER A 289 -1.35 -23.37 1.49
C SER A 289 -1.58 -22.68 0.16
N GLY A 290 -1.68 -23.42 -0.95
CA GLY A 290 -1.50 -22.81 -2.27
C GLY A 290 -0.03 -22.54 -2.59
N ARG A 291 0.25 -21.47 -3.34
CA ARG A 291 1.61 -21.14 -3.81
C ARG A 291 2.50 -20.73 -2.63
N LEU A 292 3.80 -21.01 -2.75
CA LEU A 292 4.77 -20.58 -1.74
C LEU A 292 5.05 -19.08 -1.85
N PRO A 293 5.18 -18.35 -0.72
CA PRO A 293 5.50 -16.92 -0.73
C PRO A 293 6.96 -16.65 -1.13
N GLU A 294 7.85 -17.61 -0.88
CA GLU A 294 9.28 -17.55 -1.20
C GLU A 294 9.74 -18.89 -1.79
N THR A 295 10.86 -18.90 -2.52
CA THR A 295 11.44 -20.14 -3.06
C THR A 295 11.77 -21.14 -1.93
N LEU A 296 12.34 -20.67 -0.82
CA LEU A 296 12.56 -21.42 0.41
C LEU A 296 12.03 -20.59 1.59
N PRO A 297 10.83 -20.89 2.12
CA PRO A 297 10.21 -20.11 3.20
C PRO A 297 11.02 -20.05 4.51
N SER A 298 11.88 -21.03 4.78
CA SER A 298 12.73 -21.03 5.98
C SER A 298 14.04 -21.77 5.73
N ASN A 299 14.98 -21.65 6.67
CA ASN A 299 16.22 -22.44 6.71
C ASN A 299 16.06 -23.75 7.53
N ARG A 300 14.83 -24.09 7.95
CA ARG A 300 14.51 -25.37 8.59
C ARG A 300 14.11 -26.38 7.50
N LEU A 301 15.08 -27.06 6.93
CA LEU A 301 14.89 -27.87 5.73
C LEU A 301 15.79 -29.10 5.66
N SER A 302 15.37 -30.09 4.87
CA SER A 302 16.18 -31.22 4.45
C SER A 302 16.21 -31.28 2.92
N ILE A 303 17.36 -31.65 2.36
CA ILE A 303 17.55 -31.77 0.91
C ILE A 303 18.01 -33.18 0.60
N ARG A 304 17.45 -33.74 -0.48
CA ARG A 304 17.92 -34.98 -1.10
C ARG A 304 17.83 -34.89 -2.62
N THR A 305 18.75 -35.55 -3.31
CA THR A 305 18.66 -35.75 -4.76
C THR A 305 18.00 -37.08 -5.06
N MET A 306 17.02 -37.05 -5.97
CA MET A 306 16.32 -38.22 -6.51
C MET A 306 16.38 -38.12 -8.04
N ASN A 307 17.20 -38.97 -8.67
CA ASN A 307 17.51 -38.87 -10.10
C ASN A 307 18.02 -37.46 -10.47
N ASP A 308 17.42 -36.81 -11.46
CA ASP A 308 17.76 -35.43 -11.87
C ASP A 308 17.02 -34.33 -11.08
N THR A 309 16.33 -34.69 -9.98
CA THR A 309 15.53 -33.77 -9.16
C THR A 309 16.13 -33.59 -7.77
N VAL A 310 16.25 -32.35 -7.32
CA VAL A 310 16.57 -32.00 -5.94
C VAL A 310 15.26 -31.71 -5.21
N VAL A 311 14.94 -32.52 -4.21
CA VAL A 311 13.75 -32.37 -3.37
C VAL A 311 14.13 -31.70 -2.07
N VAL A 312 13.47 -30.60 -1.75
CA VAL A 312 13.64 -29.86 -0.50
C VAL A 312 12.34 -29.95 0.30
N ASP A 313 12.42 -30.56 1.47
CA ASP A 313 11.32 -30.62 2.44
C ASP A 313 11.64 -29.68 3.60
N GLY A 314 10.75 -28.73 3.90
CA GLY A 314 10.97 -27.74 4.94
C GLY A 314 9.77 -27.48 5.84
N ARG A 315 9.99 -26.68 6.88
CA ARG A 315 9.02 -26.36 7.92
C ARG A 315 9.06 -24.90 8.31
N GLY A 316 7.90 -24.31 8.56
CA GLY A 316 7.77 -22.91 8.99
C GLY A 316 8.08 -21.89 7.89
N TRP A 317 7.83 -20.63 8.20
CA TRP A 317 8.10 -19.47 7.34
C TRP A 317 8.58 -18.29 8.19
N GLY A 318 9.70 -17.70 7.77
CA GLY A 318 10.38 -16.61 8.47
C GLY A 318 11.63 -17.06 9.25
N HIS A 319 12.17 -16.17 10.08
CA HIS A 319 13.45 -16.38 10.77
C HIS A 319 13.35 -17.24 12.04
N GLY A 320 12.13 -17.55 12.53
CA GLY A 320 11.93 -18.52 13.61
C GLY A 320 12.14 -18.00 15.03
N VAL A 321 12.46 -16.72 15.25
CA VAL A 321 12.79 -16.14 16.57
C VAL A 321 11.60 -15.40 17.15
N GLY A 322 11.43 -15.46 18.47
CA GLY A 322 10.37 -14.75 19.18
C GLY A 322 8.99 -15.30 18.87
N MET A 323 7.98 -14.43 18.70
CA MET A 323 6.60 -14.86 18.56
C MET A 323 6.31 -15.48 17.18
N SER A 324 5.78 -16.71 17.17
CA SER A 324 5.14 -17.28 15.98
C SER A 324 3.72 -16.70 15.84
N GLN A 325 3.41 -16.06 14.72
CA GLN A 325 2.09 -15.50 14.44
C GLN A 325 1.01 -16.58 14.40
N TRP A 326 1.26 -17.69 13.69
CA TRP A 326 0.32 -18.82 13.67
C TRP A 326 0.24 -19.56 15.01
N GLY A 327 1.32 -19.53 15.78
CA GLY A 327 1.30 -20.03 17.15
C GLY A 327 0.43 -19.16 18.07
N ALA A 328 0.54 -17.84 17.96
CA ALA A 328 -0.33 -16.87 18.63
C ALA A 328 -1.80 -17.04 18.22
N HIS A 329 -2.08 -17.20 16.93
CA HIS A 329 -3.42 -17.56 16.42
C HIS A 329 -3.97 -18.81 17.10
N GLY A 330 -3.20 -19.90 17.11
CA GLY A 330 -3.63 -21.16 17.71
C GLY A 330 -3.81 -21.08 19.23
N MET A 331 -2.93 -20.36 19.93
CA MET A 331 -3.07 -20.11 21.38
C MET A 331 -4.31 -19.28 21.69
N ALA A 332 -4.56 -18.21 20.92
CA ALA A 332 -5.76 -17.39 21.06
C ALA A 332 -7.04 -18.17 20.76
N THR A 333 -7.01 -19.05 19.75
CA THR A 333 -8.11 -19.98 19.44
C THR A 333 -8.39 -20.93 20.61
N ALA A 334 -7.35 -21.34 21.34
CA ALA A 334 -7.45 -22.14 22.56
C ALA A 334 -7.79 -21.32 23.82
N GLY A 335 -8.06 -20.02 23.70
CA GLY A 335 -8.49 -19.15 24.80
C GLY A 335 -7.37 -18.42 25.55
N ALA A 336 -6.13 -18.44 25.06
CA ALA A 336 -5.05 -17.67 25.66
C ALA A 336 -5.24 -16.17 25.43
N THR A 337 -4.99 -15.37 26.47
CA THR A 337 -4.91 -13.90 26.40
C THR A 337 -3.66 -13.44 25.66
N ALA A 338 -3.63 -12.21 25.15
CA ALA A 338 -2.47 -11.58 24.54
C ALA A 338 -1.23 -11.60 25.46
N GLU A 339 -1.38 -11.32 26.75
CA GLU A 339 -0.28 -11.41 27.72
C GLU A 339 0.28 -12.84 27.84
N GLY A 340 -0.60 -13.82 28.01
CA GLY A 340 -0.22 -15.24 28.02
C GLY A 340 0.51 -15.69 26.75
N ILE A 341 0.08 -15.21 25.57
CA ILE A 341 0.77 -15.45 24.29
C ILE A 341 2.17 -14.83 24.32
N LEU A 342 2.29 -13.55 24.67
CA LEU A 342 3.55 -12.82 24.63
C LEU A 342 4.57 -13.37 25.63
N THR A 343 4.15 -13.66 26.86
CA THR A 343 5.05 -14.21 27.89
C THR A 343 5.47 -15.66 27.63
N HIS A 344 4.72 -16.41 26.80
CA HIS A 344 5.14 -17.72 26.30
C HIS A 344 6.31 -17.59 25.31
N TYR A 345 6.22 -16.65 24.36
CA TYR A 345 7.25 -16.47 23.32
C TYR A 345 8.44 -15.62 23.76
N TYR A 346 8.25 -14.74 24.75
CA TYR A 346 9.27 -13.85 25.27
C TYR A 346 9.57 -14.18 26.74
N THR A 347 10.54 -15.07 26.97
CA THR A 347 10.82 -15.65 28.29
C THR A 347 11.24 -14.60 29.32
N GLY A 348 10.65 -14.64 30.52
CA GLY A 348 11.03 -13.76 31.63
C GLY A 348 10.65 -12.29 31.42
N THR A 349 9.68 -12.04 30.54
CA THR A 349 9.14 -10.70 30.27
C THR A 349 7.79 -10.49 30.94
N ARG A 350 7.29 -9.25 30.88
CA ARG A 350 5.92 -8.90 31.30
C ARG A 350 5.33 -7.89 30.34
N VAL A 351 4.01 -7.89 30.20
CA VAL A 351 3.30 -6.80 29.51
C VAL A 351 3.06 -5.66 30.50
N ALA A 352 3.23 -4.43 30.05
CA ALA A 352 2.97 -3.25 30.85
C ALA A 352 2.55 -2.08 29.98
N THR A 353 1.78 -1.16 30.53
CA THR A 353 1.53 0.14 29.89
C THR A 353 2.73 1.06 30.12
N ARG A 354 3.29 1.61 29.05
CA ARG A 354 4.32 2.64 29.07
C ARG A 354 3.83 3.82 28.24
N GLY A 355 3.91 5.02 28.81
CA GLY A 355 3.73 6.26 28.05
C GLY A 355 4.90 6.45 27.09
N GLY A 356 4.62 6.91 25.87
CA GLY A 356 5.64 6.99 24.82
C GLY A 356 5.01 7.48 23.52
N GLU A 357 4.63 8.74 23.50
CA GLU A 357 4.12 9.47 22.34
C GLU A 357 5.31 9.95 21.49
N GLY A 358 5.99 9.01 20.83
CA GLY A 358 7.02 9.33 19.85
C GLY A 358 6.44 9.47 18.46
N ALA A 359 7.05 10.34 17.65
CA ALA A 359 6.94 10.19 16.20
C ALA A 359 7.87 9.07 15.74
N ILE A 360 7.48 8.38 14.67
CA ILE A 360 8.30 7.41 13.97
C ILE A 360 8.33 7.79 12.50
N GLU A 361 9.48 7.63 11.88
CA GLU A 361 9.70 7.88 10.47
C GLU A 361 9.90 6.57 9.72
N VAL A 362 8.91 6.24 8.88
CA VAL A 362 8.85 4.95 8.18
C VAL A 362 9.33 5.12 6.75
N GLY A 363 10.44 4.51 6.36
CA GLY A 363 10.90 4.47 4.98
C GLY A 363 9.99 3.62 4.10
N VAL A 364 9.25 4.26 3.19
CA VAL A 364 8.24 3.62 2.32
C VAL A 364 8.72 3.43 0.88
N LEU A 365 9.75 4.16 0.45
CA LEU A 365 10.37 4.02 -0.87
C LEU A 365 11.83 4.46 -0.80
N THR A 366 12.73 3.73 -1.46
CA THR A 366 14.15 4.07 -1.58
C THR A 366 14.62 3.89 -3.03
N GLY A 367 15.66 4.63 -3.43
CA GLY A 367 16.32 4.48 -4.74
C GLY A 367 15.43 4.78 -5.95
N SER A 368 14.39 5.61 -5.81
CA SER A 368 13.46 5.89 -6.92
C SER A 368 13.90 7.08 -7.76
N SER A 369 13.83 6.98 -9.10
CA SER A 369 14.14 8.11 -10.00
C SER A 369 13.06 9.20 -10.00
N SER A 370 11.85 8.89 -9.53
CA SER A 370 10.80 9.87 -9.28
C SER A 370 9.68 9.30 -8.43
N VAL A 371 8.93 10.17 -7.78
CA VAL A 371 7.69 9.82 -7.08
C VAL A 371 6.55 10.72 -7.53
N ARG A 372 5.33 10.19 -7.54
CA ARG A 372 4.10 10.98 -7.69
C ARG A 372 3.29 10.89 -6.41
N VAL A 373 2.94 12.04 -5.86
CA VAL A 373 2.12 12.15 -4.65
C VAL A 373 0.85 12.90 -4.98
N ARG A 374 -0.30 12.33 -4.63
CA ARG A 374 -1.62 12.92 -4.84
C ARG A 374 -2.28 13.21 -3.51
N GLY A 375 -2.86 14.40 -3.38
CA GLY A 375 -3.64 14.76 -2.20
C GLY A 375 -3.85 16.26 -2.09
N ALA A 376 -4.12 16.71 -0.87
CA ALA A 376 -4.07 18.11 -0.47
C ALA A 376 -3.03 18.28 0.63
N PHE A 377 -2.03 19.13 0.42
CA PHE A 377 -0.89 19.28 1.33
C PHE A 377 -0.22 20.64 1.17
N ASP A 378 0.62 21.00 2.14
CA ASP A 378 1.62 22.06 2.00
C ASP A 378 2.97 21.41 1.69
N ILE A 379 3.76 22.01 0.80
CA ILE A 379 5.16 21.62 0.54
C ILE A 379 6.03 22.55 1.37
N VAL A 380 6.79 21.97 2.28
CA VAL A 380 7.67 22.66 3.23
C VAL A 380 9.11 22.23 2.96
N ASP A 381 10.04 23.17 2.94
CA ASP A 381 11.46 22.85 2.74
C ASP A 381 12.18 22.49 4.05
N ALA A 382 13.49 22.29 3.96
CA ALA A 382 14.36 21.97 5.09
C ALA A 382 14.53 23.12 6.10
N ALA A 383 14.15 24.35 5.74
CA ALA A 383 14.18 25.52 6.60
C ALA A 383 12.83 25.78 7.30
N ASP A 384 11.90 24.84 7.25
CA ASP A 384 10.51 24.98 7.74
C ASP A 384 9.68 26.02 6.99
N GLU A 385 10.11 26.45 5.80
CA GLU A 385 9.40 27.44 4.99
C GLU A 385 8.41 26.76 4.02
N VAL A 386 7.20 27.30 3.95
CA VAL A 386 6.16 26.81 3.03
C VAL A 386 6.48 27.30 1.61
N VAL A 387 7.14 26.46 0.82
CA VAL A 387 7.47 26.77 -0.58
C VAL A 387 6.27 26.68 -1.51
N VAL A 388 5.28 25.83 -1.18
CA VAL A 388 4.01 25.72 -1.90
C VAL A 388 2.88 25.47 -0.91
N GLY A 389 2.06 26.49 -0.65
CA GLY A 389 0.87 26.35 0.17
C GLY A 389 -0.34 25.85 -0.62
N HIS A 390 -1.20 25.06 0.03
CA HIS A 390 -2.46 24.55 -0.53
C HIS A 390 -2.27 23.77 -1.85
N ALA A 391 -1.19 23.00 -1.95
CA ALA A 391 -0.97 22.10 -3.07
C ALA A 391 -2.14 21.11 -3.16
N LEU A 392 -2.65 20.91 -4.38
CA LEU A 392 -3.76 20.01 -4.65
C LEU A 392 -3.46 19.21 -5.92
N GLY A 393 -3.91 17.95 -5.97
CA GLY A 393 -3.77 17.07 -7.14
C GLY A 393 -2.49 16.25 -7.09
N THR A 394 -2.10 15.69 -8.24
CA THR A 394 -0.92 14.83 -8.37
C THR A 394 0.34 15.64 -8.71
N TRP A 395 1.28 15.70 -7.77
CA TRP A 395 2.59 16.33 -7.92
C TRP A 395 3.65 15.28 -8.22
N LYS A 396 4.67 15.63 -9.02
CA LYS A 396 5.82 14.76 -9.30
C LYS A 396 7.08 15.36 -8.70
N PHE A 397 7.87 14.53 -8.04
CA PHE A 397 9.18 14.88 -7.49
C PHE A 397 10.27 13.98 -8.06
N SER A 398 11.44 14.55 -8.31
CA SER A 398 12.60 13.84 -8.85
C SER A 398 13.88 14.39 -8.22
N PRO A 399 14.86 13.53 -7.89
CA PRO A 399 16.16 14.01 -7.43
C PRO A 399 16.93 14.63 -8.62
N GLU A 400 17.73 15.65 -8.34
CA GLU A 400 18.66 16.25 -9.30
C GLU A 400 20.11 15.91 -8.91
N GLU A 401 21.04 15.98 -9.87
CA GLU A 401 22.48 15.74 -9.62
C GLU A 401 23.08 16.69 -8.58
N SER A 402 22.47 17.87 -8.41
CA SER A 402 22.83 18.87 -7.40
C SER A 402 22.51 18.45 -5.96
N GLY A 403 21.78 17.34 -5.77
CA GLY A 403 21.17 16.95 -4.49
C GLY A 403 19.88 17.70 -4.17
N SER A 404 19.41 18.59 -5.06
CA SER A 404 18.11 19.25 -4.95
C SER A 404 16.98 18.33 -5.42
N ILE A 405 15.74 18.66 -5.04
CA ILE A 405 14.55 17.94 -5.47
C ILE A 405 13.74 18.82 -6.41
N ALA A 406 13.56 18.35 -7.66
CA ALA A 406 12.71 18.99 -8.64
C ALA A 406 11.22 18.87 -8.24
N ILE A 407 10.51 19.99 -8.22
CA ILE A 407 9.09 20.09 -7.86
C ILE A 407 8.29 20.31 -9.13
N ASN A 408 7.60 19.28 -9.59
CA ASN A 408 6.82 19.33 -10.83
C ASN A 408 5.32 19.37 -10.49
N PRO A 409 4.66 20.54 -10.64
CA PRO A 409 3.24 20.67 -10.36
C PRO A 409 2.37 19.88 -11.34
N PRO A 410 1.12 19.56 -10.96
CA PRO A 410 0.13 19.01 -11.87
C PRO A 410 -0.10 19.92 -13.07
N ARG A 411 -0.53 19.31 -14.19
CA ARG A 411 -0.80 20.04 -15.43
C ARG A 411 -1.81 21.18 -15.19
N GLY A 412 -1.59 22.29 -15.89
CA GLY A 412 -2.50 23.43 -15.83
C GLY A 412 -2.54 24.20 -14.51
N LEU A 413 -1.74 23.84 -13.48
CA LEU A 413 -1.68 24.60 -12.22
C LEU A 413 -1.38 26.10 -12.42
N GLN A 414 -0.57 26.41 -13.44
CA GLN A 414 -0.20 27.78 -13.83
C GLN A 414 -1.32 28.53 -14.58
N LEU A 415 -2.36 27.83 -15.03
CA LEU A 415 -3.50 28.43 -15.72
C LEU A 415 -4.52 28.94 -14.69
N PRO A 416 -5.32 29.97 -15.01
CA PRO A 416 -6.50 30.32 -14.22
C PRO A 416 -7.43 29.10 -14.08
N LEU A 417 -8.11 28.99 -12.93
CA LEU A 417 -9.14 27.96 -12.78
C LEU A 417 -10.29 28.25 -13.74
N SER A 418 -10.50 27.33 -14.66
CA SER A 418 -11.63 27.28 -15.57
C SER A 418 -12.33 25.96 -15.32
N VAL A 419 -13.61 26.05 -14.95
CA VAL A 419 -14.52 24.93 -14.86
C VAL A 419 -15.52 25.12 -16.00
N GLN A 420 -15.64 24.14 -16.88
CA GLN A 420 -16.51 24.22 -18.06
C GLN A 420 -17.39 23.00 -18.17
N VAL A 421 -18.68 23.19 -18.48
CA VAL A 421 -19.55 22.10 -18.89
C VAL A 421 -19.34 21.90 -20.38
N VAL A 422 -18.66 20.80 -20.73
CA VAL A 422 -18.35 20.43 -22.11
C VAL A 422 -19.58 19.85 -22.80
N ASP A 423 -20.34 19.02 -22.08
CA ASP A 423 -21.55 18.40 -22.58
C ASP A 423 -22.56 18.20 -21.45
N ALA A 424 -23.85 18.39 -21.77
CA ALA A 424 -24.93 18.17 -20.82
C ALA A 424 -26.24 17.81 -21.55
N PRO A 425 -27.05 16.90 -20.99
CA PRO A 425 -28.32 16.51 -21.58
C PRO A 425 -29.28 17.69 -21.55
N LYS A 426 -29.93 17.98 -22.69
CA LYS A 426 -30.97 19.02 -22.76
C LYS A 426 -32.20 18.68 -21.91
N ARG A 427 -32.50 17.39 -21.75
CA ARG A 427 -33.63 16.90 -20.94
C ARG A 427 -33.27 15.61 -20.21
N VAL A 428 -33.74 15.47 -18.98
CA VAL A 428 -33.62 14.23 -18.18
C VAL A 428 -35.01 13.79 -17.70
N ARG A 429 -35.31 12.50 -17.83
CA ARG A 429 -36.56 11.92 -17.31
C ARG A 429 -36.40 11.65 -15.82
N SER A 430 -37.46 11.87 -15.05
CA SER A 430 -37.47 11.43 -13.65
C SER A 430 -37.25 9.91 -13.55
N GLY A 431 -36.38 9.48 -12.63
CA GLY A 431 -35.98 8.08 -12.47
C GLY A 431 -34.96 7.58 -13.50
N SER A 432 -34.44 8.45 -14.37
CA SER A 432 -33.38 8.09 -15.34
C SER A 432 -32.02 8.69 -14.96
N ARG A 433 -30.96 7.97 -15.32
CA ARG A 433 -29.58 8.45 -15.23
C ARG A 433 -29.20 9.21 -16.50
N ALA A 434 -28.43 10.27 -16.35
CA ALA A 434 -27.83 11.03 -17.45
C ALA A 434 -26.40 11.44 -17.09
N ALA A 435 -25.64 11.98 -18.04
CA ALA A 435 -24.23 12.29 -17.87
C ALA A 435 -23.93 13.75 -18.21
N ILE A 436 -23.19 14.45 -17.36
CA ILE A 436 -22.65 15.80 -17.63
C ILE A 436 -21.14 15.65 -17.78
N THR A 437 -20.58 16.17 -18.87
CA THR A 437 -19.12 16.25 -19.04
C THR A 437 -18.62 17.59 -18.55
N ILE A 438 -17.73 17.59 -17.56
CA ILE A 438 -17.13 18.79 -16.96
C ILE A 438 -15.62 18.78 -17.24
N SER A 439 -15.05 19.90 -17.66
CA SER A 439 -13.61 20.10 -17.81
C SER A 439 -13.08 21.01 -16.71
N LEU A 440 -11.95 20.63 -16.12
CA LEU A 440 -11.19 21.42 -15.14
C LEU A 440 -9.81 21.75 -15.74
N SER A 441 -9.45 23.03 -15.77
CA SER A 441 -8.13 23.47 -16.28
C SER A 441 -6.98 23.21 -15.33
N ARG A 442 -7.25 23.10 -14.02
CA ARG A 442 -6.27 22.84 -12.95
C ARG A 442 -6.92 22.05 -11.81
N PRO A 443 -6.14 21.46 -10.89
CA PRO A 443 -6.65 20.90 -9.65
C PRO A 443 -7.63 21.84 -8.93
N ALA A 444 -8.82 21.35 -8.60
CA ALA A 444 -9.80 22.11 -7.83
C ALA A 444 -10.77 21.21 -7.09
N ARG A 445 -11.09 21.57 -5.85
CA ARG A 445 -12.25 21.04 -5.15
C ARG A 445 -13.49 21.84 -5.55
N VAL A 446 -14.25 21.31 -6.50
CA VAL A 446 -15.60 21.82 -6.78
C VAL A 446 -16.51 21.36 -5.64
N LEU A 447 -17.24 22.28 -4.99
CA LEU A 447 -18.15 21.94 -3.89
C LEU A 447 -19.60 21.82 -4.35
N ALA A 448 -20.02 22.69 -5.27
CA ALA A 448 -21.33 22.61 -5.90
C ALA A 448 -21.37 23.39 -7.22
N PHE A 449 -22.31 23.03 -8.10
CA PHE A 449 -22.79 23.87 -9.19
C PHE A 449 -24.32 23.86 -9.24
N SER A 450 -24.92 24.94 -9.72
CA SER A 450 -26.37 25.06 -9.87
C SER A 450 -26.85 24.65 -11.26
N LEU A 451 -28.01 24.00 -11.31
CA LEU A 451 -28.83 23.90 -12.51
C LEU A 451 -29.93 24.96 -12.40
N GLY A 452 -29.95 25.90 -13.33
CA GLY A 452 -30.75 27.13 -13.25
C GLY A 452 -31.43 27.50 -14.57
N ARG A 453 -32.48 28.32 -14.47
CA ARG A 453 -33.14 28.92 -15.64
C ARG A 453 -32.29 30.09 -16.14
N SER A 454 -31.82 30.03 -17.38
CA SER A 454 -31.38 31.21 -18.14
C SER A 454 -32.10 31.24 -19.49
N GLY A 455 -33.26 31.91 -19.52
CA GLY A 455 -34.09 32.09 -20.70
C GLY A 455 -35.46 32.68 -20.33
N PRO A 456 -36.18 33.32 -21.27
CA PRO A 456 -37.48 33.93 -21.00
C PRO A 456 -38.46 32.91 -20.42
N ALA A 457 -39.19 33.32 -19.38
CA ALA A 457 -40.02 32.46 -18.53
C ALA A 457 -41.07 31.62 -19.29
N GLU A 458 -41.44 32.03 -20.51
CA GLU A 458 -42.40 31.32 -21.37
C GLU A 458 -41.92 29.96 -21.90
N VAL A 459 -40.60 29.75 -22.03
CA VAL A 459 -40.05 28.55 -22.72
C VAL A 459 -39.97 27.32 -21.80
N VAL A 460 -40.01 27.49 -20.48
CA VAL A 460 -39.65 26.41 -19.52
C VAL A 460 -40.75 26.14 -18.50
N ARG A 461 -41.83 25.46 -18.92
CA ARG A 461 -43.04 25.24 -18.09
C ARG A 461 -42.92 24.17 -16.98
N ASN A 462 -41.87 23.32 -16.96
CA ASN A 462 -41.74 22.17 -16.02
C ASN A 462 -40.32 21.98 -15.39
N ALA A 463 -39.49 23.02 -15.30
CA ALA A 463 -38.15 22.86 -14.70
C ALA A 463 -38.15 23.12 -13.19
N GLY A 464 -37.64 22.16 -12.41
CA GLY A 464 -37.21 22.38 -11.03
C GLY A 464 -35.81 23.01 -10.97
N THR A 465 -35.50 23.74 -9.90
CA THR A 465 -34.14 24.19 -9.60
C THR A 465 -33.46 23.20 -8.65
N GLY A 466 -32.18 22.90 -8.89
CA GLY A 466 -31.42 21.96 -8.08
C GLY A 466 -29.95 22.38 -7.99
N ARG A 467 -29.37 22.29 -6.79
CA ARG A 467 -27.92 22.36 -6.60
C ARG A 467 -27.35 20.95 -6.65
N ILE A 468 -26.34 20.75 -7.47
CA ILE A 468 -25.58 19.50 -7.53
C ILE A 468 -24.31 19.73 -6.72
N GLY A 469 -24.18 19.02 -5.61
CA GLY A 469 -22.90 18.87 -4.92
C GLY A 469 -22.09 17.80 -5.63
N TRP A 470 -20.99 18.18 -6.29
CA TRP A 470 -20.04 17.25 -6.88
C TRP A 470 -18.65 17.59 -6.38
N ARG A 471 -18.06 16.68 -5.59
CA ARG A 471 -16.66 16.77 -5.21
C ARG A 471 -15.81 16.31 -6.39
N ALA A 472 -15.29 17.28 -7.14
CA ALA A 472 -14.39 17.01 -8.25
C ALA A 472 -13.15 16.21 -7.79
N PRO A 473 -12.63 15.29 -8.62
CA PRO A 473 -11.31 14.71 -8.41
C PRO A 473 -10.24 15.80 -8.37
N GLU A 474 -9.15 15.53 -7.66
CA GLU A 474 -8.13 16.53 -7.37
C GLU A 474 -7.28 16.90 -8.60
N ASP A 475 -7.36 16.14 -9.69
CA ASP A 475 -6.58 16.38 -10.91
C ASP A 475 -7.34 17.21 -11.96
N PRO A 476 -6.64 17.92 -12.86
CA PRO A 476 -7.25 18.55 -14.03
C PRO A 476 -7.74 17.51 -15.05
N GLY A 477 -8.68 17.90 -15.91
CA GLY A 477 -9.12 17.04 -17.01
C GLY A 477 -10.61 17.10 -17.27
N ARG A 478 -11.08 16.21 -18.16
CA ARG A 478 -12.50 16.02 -18.42
C ARG A 478 -13.05 14.88 -17.58
N TYR A 479 -14.23 15.12 -17.01
CA TYR A 479 -14.92 14.22 -16.12
C TYR A 479 -16.34 14.02 -16.61
N VAL A 480 -16.77 12.77 -16.72
CA VAL A 480 -18.17 12.43 -16.94
C VAL A 480 -18.80 12.21 -15.57
N VAL A 481 -19.72 13.09 -15.20
CA VAL A 481 -20.48 13.06 -13.94
C VAL A 481 -21.87 12.49 -14.24
N ALA A 482 -22.13 11.29 -13.73
CA ALA A 482 -23.45 10.67 -13.81
C ALA A 482 -24.39 11.32 -12.79
N ILE A 483 -25.56 11.73 -13.26
CA ILE A 483 -26.62 12.34 -12.47
C ILE A 483 -27.92 11.54 -12.59
N GLU A 484 -28.73 11.57 -11.54
CA GLU A 484 -30.08 10.99 -11.50
C GLU A 484 -31.09 12.02 -11.03
N ALA A 485 -32.19 12.18 -11.77
CA ALA A 485 -33.26 13.10 -11.40
C ALA A 485 -34.38 12.37 -10.63
N ARG A 486 -34.68 12.79 -9.39
CA ARG A 486 -35.75 12.23 -8.55
C ARG A 486 -36.91 13.21 -8.39
N ALA A 487 -38.14 12.72 -8.57
CA ALA A 487 -39.34 13.52 -8.34
C ALA A 487 -39.51 13.76 -6.83
N GLY A 488 -39.84 15.00 -6.44
CA GLY A 488 -40.15 15.35 -5.06
C GLY A 488 -41.44 14.66 -4.54
N PRO A 489 -41.64 14.65 -3.21
CA PRO A 489 -42.80 14.04 -2.61
C PRO A 489 -44.05 14.91 -2.90
N VAL A 490 -45.00 14.34 -3.66
CA VAL A 490 -46.40 14.78 -3.85
C VAL A 490 -46.73 15.80 -4.96
N GLY A 491 -47.18 15.28 -6.11
CA GLY A 491 -48.44 15.68 -6.77
C GLY A 491 -48.55 17.00 -7.56
N SER A 492 -47.82 18.07 -7.28
CA SER A 492 -48.05 19.39 -7.88
C SER A 492 -47.21 19.65 -9.14
N LYS A 493 -47.64 20.60 -9.99
CA LYS A 493 -46.91 21.07 -11.20
C LYS A 493 -45.72 22.00 -10.85
N ARG A 494 -45.48 22.29 -9.57
CA ARG A 494 -44.46 23.25 -9.09
C ARG A 494 -43.38 22.62 -8.18
N ASP A 495 -43.38 21.30 -7.97
CA ASP A 495 -42.51 20.70 -6.97
C ASP A 495 -41.04 20.64 -7.41
N ALA A 496 -40.14 20.82 -6.43
CA ALA A 496 -38.71 20.73 -6.63
C ALA A 496 -38.28 19.32 -7.05
N VAL A 497 -37.49 19.22 -8.12
CA VAL A 497 -36.82 17.97 -8.52
C VAL A 497 -35.42 17.99 -7.93
N THR A 498 -35.07 16.96 -7.17
CA THR A 498 -33.71 16.76 -6.66
C THR A 498 -32.88 16.04 -7.72
N ILE A 499 -31.70 16.57 -8.03
CA ILE A 499 -30.73 15.93 -8.92
C ILE A 499 -29.55 15.49 -8.06
N LEU A 500 -29.26 14.19 -8.10
CA LEU A 500 -28.21 13.55 -7.33
C LEU A 500 -27.05 13.16 -8.24
N VAL A 501 -25.81 13.35 -7.79
CA VAL A 501 -24.66 12.70 -8.42
C VAL A 501 -24.67 11.23 -8.03
N VAL A 502 -24.59 10.35 -9.02
CA VAL A 502 -24.59 8.89 -8.83
C VAL A 502 -23.27 8.24 -9.27
N GLY A 503 -22.32 9.02 -9.78
CA GLY A 503 -20.97 8.57 -10.12
C GLY A 503 -20.18 9.62 -10.89
N GLY A 504 -18.87 9.45 -10.99
CA GLY A 504 -18.01 10.31 -11.80
C GLY A 504 -16.74 9.58 -12.22
N SER A 505 -16.30 9.76 -13.46
CA SER A 505 -15.06 9.17 -13.98
C SER A 505 -14.31 10.15 -14.88
N GLN A 506 -12.98 10.16 -14.82
CA GLN A 506 -12.15 10.90 -15.76
C GLN A 506 -12.26 10.25 -17.16
N VAL A 507 -12.29 11.07 -18.20
CA VAL A 507 -12.21 10.61 -19.59
C VAL A 507 -10.84 11.02 -20.11
N GLU A 508 -10.06 10.05 -20.57
CA GLU A 508 -8.84 10.32 -21.33
C GLU A 508 -9.22 11.00 -22.65
N ALA A 509 -9.14 12.32 -22.67
CA ALA A 509 -9.22 13.09 -23.91
C ALA A 509 -8.09 14.15 -23.86
N PRO A 510 -7.39 14.40 -24.98
CA PRO A 510 -6.38 15.44 -25.03
C PRO A 510 -7.00 16.78 -24.65
N PHE A 511 -6.37 17.46 -23.68
CA PHE A 511 -6.67 18.84 -23.36
C PHE A 511 -6.28 19.70 -24.57
N ILE A 512 -7.25 20.42 -25.15
CA ILE A 512 -7.01 21.39 -26.22
C ILE A 512 -7.14 22.77 -25.57
N PRO A 513 -6.08 23.59 -25.55
CA PRO A 513 -6.15 24.94 -25.00
C PRO A 513 -7.22 25.78 -25.73
N PRO A 514 -7.85 26.75 -25.06
CA PRO A 514 -8.86 27.62 -25.68
C PRO A 514 -8.35 28.41 -26.90
N GLU A 515 -7.03 28.61 -27.00
CA GLU A 515 -6.40 29.43 -28.05
C GLU A 515 -6.34 28.73 -29.42
N ASP A 516 -6.45 27.40 -29.48
CA ASP A 516 -6.36 26.62 -30.73
C ASP A 516 -7.72 26.23 -31.34
N ALA A 517 -8.82 26.85 -30.89
CA ALA A 517 -10.16 26.63 -31.44
C ALA A 517 -10.38 27.22 -32.85
N GLY A 518 -9.30 27.59 -33.55
CA GLY A 518 -9.30 28.08 -34.93
C GLY A 518 -9.19 26.93 -35.94
N ARG A 519 -10.33 26.53 -36.50
CA ARG A 519 -10.50 25.77 -37.76
C ARG A 519 -10.27 24.25 -37.80
N SER A 520 -9.55 23.62 -36.86
CA SER A 520 -9.37 22.15 -36.86
C SER A 520 -10.21 21.38 -35.81
N GLY A 521 -10.88 22.08 -34.88
CA GLY A 521 -11.60 21.48 -33.76
C GLY A 521 -12.95 20.83 -34.09
N LEU A 522 -13.57 21.14 -35.24
CA LEU A 522 -14.92 20.67 -35.55
C LEU A 522 -14.97 19.17 -35.92
N LEU A 523 -13.95 18.66 -36.63
CA LEU A 523 -13.90 17.24 -37.02
C LEU A 523 -13.55 16.31 -35.86
N ILE A 524 -12.68 16.75 -34.93
CA ILE A 524 -12.27 15.93 -33.78
C ILE A 524 -13.37 15.92 -32.70
N ALA A 525 -14.11 17.02 -32.53
CA ALA A 525 -15.26 17.07 -31.62
C ALA A 525 -16.40 16.11 -32.06
N LEU A 526 -16.65 15.97 -33.36
CA LEU A 526 -17.63 15.03 -33.89
C LEU A 526 -17.24 13.56 -33.65
N LEU A 527 -15.94 13.24 -33.73
CA LEU A 527 -15.43 11.89 -33.49
C LEU A 527 -15.54 11.48 -32.00
N ALA A 528 -15.29 12.42 -31.08
CA ALA A 528 -15.40 12.20 -29.64
C ALA A 528 -16.87 12.01 -29.18
N ILE A 529 -17.82 12.73 -29.78
CA ILE A 529 -19.26 12.57 -29.51
C ILE A 529 -19.76 11.18 -29.95
N ALA A 530 -19.25 10.64 -31.06
CA ALA A 530 -19.61 9.30 -31.53
C ALA A 530 -19.11 8.19 -30.59
N LEU A 531 -17.90 8.31 -30.05
CA LEU A 531 -17.33 7.35 -29.10
C LEU A 531 -18.01 7.39 -27.72
N ALA A 532 -18.40 8.57 -27.23
CA ALA A 532 -19.18 8.72 -26.00
C ALA A 532 -20.58 8.08 -26.11
N ALA A 533 -21.23 8.18 -27.28
CA ALA A 533 -22.51 7.53 -27.55
C ALA A 533 -22.41 6.00 -27.62
N LEU A 534 -21.28 5.46 -28.09
CA LEU A 534 -20.99 4.02 -28.10
C LEU A 534 -20.71 3.47 -26.69
N GLY A 535 -19.94 4.19 -25.86
CA GLY A 535 -19.68 3.81 -24.47
C GLY A 535 -20.94 3.81 -23.59
N ALA A 536 -21.84 4.78 -23.79
CA ALA A 536 -23.13 4.84 -23.09
C ALA A 536 -24.07 3.68 -23.46
N ARG A 537 -23.98 3.15 -24.69
CA ARG A 537 -24.73 1.96 -25.12
C ARG A 537 -24.16 0.67 -24.53
N ALA A 538 -22.84 0.56 -24.41
CA ALA A 538 -22.19 -0.60 -23.79
C ALA A 538 -22.56 -0.72 -22.29
N PHE A 539 -22.55 0.40 -21.56
CA PHE A 539 -22.90 0.43 -20.12
C PHE A 539 -24.39 0.13 -19.84
N ALA A 540 -25.28 0.42 -20.79
CA ALA A 540 -26.70 0.06 -20.71
C ALA A 540 -26.99 -1.40 -21.09
N GLY A 541 -26.08 -2.06 -21.83
CA GLY A 541 -26.22 -3.46 -22.26
C GLY A 541 -25.84 -4.47 -21.18
N THR A 542 -24.88 -4.14 -20.31
CA THR A 542 -24.36 -5.06 -19.27
C THR A 542 -25.22 -5.18 -18.02
N MET A 543 -26.22 -4.31 -17.81
CA MET A 543 -27.13 -4.35 -16.64
C MET A 543 -28.54 -4.87 -16.95
N LYS A 544 -28.72 -5.51 -18.11
CA LYS A 544 -29.93 -6.32 -18.42
C LYS A 544 -29.69 -7.82 -18.25
N ARG A 545 -28.66 -8.22 -17.51
CA ARG A 545 -28.54 -9.55 -16.90
C ARG A 545 -28.44 -9.41 -15.40
#